data_AF-A0A485AIM6-F1
#
_entry.id   AF-A0A485AIM6-F1
#
_cell.length_a   1.000
_cell.length_b   1.000
_cell.length_c   1.000
_cell.angle_alpha   90.00
_cell.angle_beta   90.00
_cell.angle_gamma   90.00
#
_symmetry.space_group_name_H-M   'P 1'
#
loop_
_entity.id
_entity.type
_entity.pdbx_description
1 polymer ?
#
loop_
_entity_poly.entity_id
_entity_poly.type
_entity_poly.pdbx_seq_one_letter_code
_entity_poly.pdbx_strand_id
1 'polypeptide(L)' 'MNRRLLFIPLALFLLLAMALFWQLLRNADGDDPTMLESALIGKPLPEFRLEALTTAEKLTAARR' A
#
# COMPACT_ATOMS: atom_id res chain seq x y z
N MET A 1 -13.91 -42.84 -4.00
CA MET A 1 -13.55 -41.42 -3.77
C MET A 1 -13.21 -40.76 -5.10
N ASN A 2 -13.94 -39.71 -5.48
CA ASN A 2 -13.63 -38.93 -6.68
C ASN A 2 -12.40 -38.06 -6.42
N ARG A 3 -11.24 -38.52 -6.90
CA ARG A 3 -9.93 -37.84 -6.72
C ARG A 3 -9.93 -36.40 -7.26
N ARG A 4 -10.83 -36.08 -8.21
CA ARG A 4 -11.04 -34.73 -8.77
C ARG A 4 -11.49 -33.72 -7.71
N LEU A 5 -12.19 -34.14 -6.66
CA LEU A 5 -12.67 -33.26 -5.60
C LEU A 5 -11.52 -32.64 -4.78
N LEU A 6 -10.36 -33.30 -4.73
CA LEU A 6 -9.17 -32.81 -4.02
C LEU A 6 -8.55 -31.57 -4.69
N PHE A 7 -8.87 -31.30 -5.95
CA PHE A 7 -8.34 -30.16 -6.69
C PHE A 7 -9.22 -28.89 -6.59
N ILE A 8 -10.42 -28.99 -6.01
CA ILE A 8 -11.32 -27.84 -5.83
C ILE A 8 -10.65 -26.70 -5.05
N PRO A 9 -9.95 -26.94 -3.91
CA PRO A 9 -9.28 -25.88 -3.17
C PRO A 9 -8.21 -25.17 -4.01
N LEU A 10 -7.45 -25.93 -4.82
CA LEU A 10 -6.43 -25.37 -5.70
C LEU A 10 -7.05 -24.52 -6.81
N ALA A 11 -8.15 -24.98 -7.43
CA ALA A 11 -8.84 -24.22 -8.46
C ALA A 11 -9.39 -22.88 -7.92
N LEU A 12 -9.99 -22.91 -6.72
CA LEU A 12 -10.46 -21.69 -6.05
C LEU A 12 -9.32 -20.72 -5.74
N PHE A 13 -8.20 -21.25 -5.23
CA PHE A 13 -7.01 -20.43 -4.97
C PHE A 13 -6.47 -19.77 -6.24
N LEU A 14 -6.37 -20.52 -7.35
CA LEU A 14 -5.88 -19.99 -8.62
C LEU A 14 -6.82 -18.91 -9.19
N LEU A 15 -8.13 -19.09 -9.07
CA LEU A 15 -9.11 -18.07 -9.46
C LEU A 15 -8.93 -16.78 -8.66
N LEU A 16 -8.77 -16.90 -7.33
CA LEU A 16 -8.53 -15.76 -6.46
C LEU A 16 -7.20 -15.05 -6.80
N ALA A 17 -6.13 -15.81 -6.95
CA ALA A 17 -4.81 -15.28 -7.29
C ALA A 17 -4.86 -14.50 -8.61
N MET A 18 -5.54 -15.04 -9.63
CA MET A 18 -5.70 -14.38 -10.92
C MET A 18 -6.49 -13.08 -10.81
N ALA A 19 -7.56 -13.05 -10.01
CA ALA A 19 -8.34 -11.83 -9.76
C ALA A 19 -7.51 -10.74 -9.05
N LEU A 20 -6.72 -11.10 -8.04
CA LEU A 20 -5.86 -10.17 -7.32
C LEU A 20 -4.71 -9.66 -8.19
N PHE A 21 -4.12 -10.52 -9.02
CA PHE A 21 -3.07 -10.12 -9.95
C PHE A 21 -3.61 -9.13 -10.99
N TRP A 22 -4.83 -9.37 -11.48
CA TRP A 22 -5.50 -8.45 -12.39
C TRP A 22 -5.77 -7.09 -11.74
N GLN A 23 -6.23 -7.07 -10.49
CA GLN A 23 -6.39 -5.82 -9.73
C GLN A 23 -5.06 -5.10 -9.54
N LEU A 24 -4.01 -5.82 -9.16
CA LEU A 24 -2.69 -5.24 -8.96
C LEU A 24 -2.16 -4.59 -10.25
N LEU A 25 -2.27 -5.29 -11.38
CA LEU A 25 -1.79 -4.78 -12.66
C LEU A 25 -2.56 -3.53 -13.12
N ARG A 26 -3.87 -3.50 -12.85
CA ARG A 26 -4.71 -2.32 -13.11
C ARG A 26 -4.43 -1.14 -12.18
N ASN A 27 -4.05 -1.43 -10.94
CA ASN A 27 -3.79 -0.42 -9.91
C ASN A 27 -2.29 -0.09 -9.81
N ALA A 28 -1.45 -0.60 -10.73
CA ALA A 28 0.00 -0.47 -10.70
C ALA A 28 0.48 0.97 -10.94
N ASP A 29 -0.30 1.75 -11.69
CA ASP A 29 -0.01 3.16 -11.95
C ASP A 29 -0.27 4.05 -10.71
N GLY A 30 -0.93 3.51 -9.69
CA GLY A 30 -1.32 4.23 -8.48
C GLY A 30 -2.49 5.18 -8.71
N ASP A 31 -3.36 5.30 -7.71
CA ASP A 31 -4.34 6.40 -7.70
C ASP A 31 -3.64 7.71 -7.36
N ASP A 32 -4.14 8.83 -7.89
CA ASP A 32 -3.60 10.15 -7.59
C ASP A 32 -3.65 10.40 -6.07
N PRO A 33 -2.51 10.63 -5.38
CA PRO A 33 -2.47 10.79 -3.93
C PRO A 33 -3.26 12.01 -3.44
N THR A 34 -3.64 12.93 -4.33
CA THR A 34 -4.52 14.06 -4.04
C THR A 34 -6.00 13.69 -3.94
N MET A 35 -6.38 12.49 -4.40
CA MET A 35 -7.74 11.93 -4.23
C MET A 35 -8.00 11.44 -2.80
N LEU A 36 -6.95 11.21 -2.01
CA LEU A 36 -7.10 10.86 -0.59
C LEU A 36 -7.52 12.11 0.17
N GLU A 37 -8.61 11.99 0.93
CA GLU A 37 -9.02 13.03 1.86
C GLU A 37 -7.89 13.23 2.89
N SER A 38 -7.10 14.30 2.72
CA SER A 38 -5.95 14.52 3.59
C SER A 38 -6.44 14.68 5.03
N ALA A 39 -5.85 13.89 5.93
CA ALA A 39 -6.20 13.91 7.35
C ALA A 39 -6.00 15.27 8.02
N LEU A 40 -5.30 16.20 7.35
CA LEU A 40 -5.04 17.58 7.78
C LEU A 40 -5.87 18.63 7.02
N ILE A 41 -6.77 18.23 6.10
CA ILE A 41 -7.71 19.19 5.49
C ILE A 41 -8.56 19.80 6.61
N GLY A 42 -8.54 21.13 6.71
CA GLY A 42 -9.27 21.88 7.73
C GLY A 42 -8.68 21.83 9.15
N LYS A 43 -7.52 21.18 9.36
CA LYS A 43 -6.84 21.15 10.67
C LYS A 43 -5.61 22.06 10.66
N PRO A 44 -5.27 22.70 11.79
CA PRO A 44 -4.05 23.49 11.88
C PRO A 44 -2.82 22.58 11.71
N LEU A 45 -1.76 23.12 11.11
CA LEU A 45 -0.48 22.44 10.99
C LEU A 45 0.03 22.09 12.42
N PRO A 46 0.43 20.84 12.69
CA PRO A 46 1.00 20.48 13.98
C PRO A 46 2.26 21.28 14.28
N GLU A 47 2.51 21.60 15.55
CA GLU A 47 3.78 22.20 15.94
C GLU A 47 4.91 21.20 15.75
N PHE A 48 5.90 21.56 14.93
CA PHE A 48 7.13 20.78 14.78
C PHE A 48 8.34 21.71 14.79
N ARG A 49 9.45 21.21 15.34
CA ARG A 49 10.76 21.86 15.28
C ARG A 49 11.61 21.12 14.25
N LEU A 50 12.01 21.81 13.19
CA LEU A 50 13.01 21.30 12.26
C LEU A 50 14.40 21.67 12.75
N GLU A 51 15.23 20.67 13.06
CA GLU A 51 16.67 20.91 13.21
C GLU A 51 17.30 21.12 11.84
N ALA A 52 18.26 22.05 11.75
CA ALA A 52 19.04 22.22 10.53
C ALA A 52 19.86 20.95 10.26
N LEU A 53 19.57 20.30 9.14
CA LEU A 53 20.29 19.11 8.69
C LEU A 53 21.57 19.56 7.97
N THR A 54 22.61 19.90 8.74
CA THR A 54 23.95 20.21 8.20
C THR A 54 24.74 18.95 7.84
N THR A 55 24.19 17.76 8.10
CA THR A 55 24.84 16.47 7.84
C THR A 55 23.79 15.47 7.34
N ALA A 56 24.07 14.82 6.21
CA ALA A 56 23.12 13.95 5.49
C ALA A 56 22.59 12.76 6.32
N GLU A 57 23.32 12.30 7.33
CA GLU A 57 22.91 11.16 8.16
C GLU A 57 21.68 11.43 9.05
N LYS A 58 21.43 12.69 9.41
CA LYS A 58 20.29 13.03 10.27
C LYS A 58 18.92 12.90 9.58
N LEU A 59 18.88 12.79 8.25
CA LEU A 59 17.63 12.70 7.49
C LEU A 59 16.95 11.32 7.64
N THR A 60 17.71 10.27 7.92
CA THR A 60 17.20 8.88 7.92
C THR A 60 16.62 8.46 9.27
N ALA A 61 17.03 9.10 10.37
CA ALA A 61 16.61 8.75 11.73
C ALA A 61 15.18 9.24 12.08
N ALA A 62 14.68 10.27 11.40
CA ALA A 62 13.37 10.88 11.67
C ALA A 62 12.18 10.22 10.94
N ARG A 63 12.39 9.07 10.27
CA ARG A 63 11.39 8.40 9.42
C ARG A 63 10.88 7.06 9.98
N ARG A 64 11.08 6.80 11.27
CA ARG A 64 10.50 5.64 11.99
C ARG A 64 9.41 6.08 12.94
#